data_AF-A0A378YCB2-F1
#
_entry.id   AF-A0A378YCB2-F1
#
_cell.length_a   1.000
_cell.length_b   1.000
_cell.length_c   1.000
_cell.angle_alpha   90.00
_cell.angle_beta   90.00
_cell.angle_gamma   90.00
#
_symmetry.space_group_name_H-M   'P 1'
#
loop_
_entity.id
_entity.type
_entity.pdbx_description
1 polymer ?
#
loop_
_entity_poly.entity_id
_entity_poly.type
_entity_poly.pdbx_seq_one_letter_code
_entity_poly.pdbx_strand_id
1 'polypeptide(L)'
;MMFKRIKTQALIHNPWVMLGVAVFAAALLTLWIYKYMSGREAAMRQSLMESMNANTRVSVLVPTSDLKAGATVTTGNFAARQVPVDFVYDDTVRADEFDAVENQTLVRAVHRGSPIRRADISAMQARDFSDMLKAGTRALTIDIDATNSADNMLKPGNHIDLFLIANPPSSAPGTSNGGSGGNAQSAQLLLSDLTVLATGRDVRPRDYGEQMSRDRSEDAPSDEYGSLTLQVTPEQAGKIALAQKIGSLRAVLRNRSDKAATPDVVVHQSALFGDAGADGIQYIIGGSHDSSVSVRPELAMPGMRTPIADAAAPRPALTPSDAQRRVMEQVQSALAGRRGQ
;
A
#
# COMPACT_ATOMS: atom_id res chain seq x y z
N MET A 1 -52.83 17.59 91.92
CA MET A 1 -54.00 17.10 91.14
C MET A 1 -54.25 18.13 90.05
N MET A 2 -54.42 17.86 88.75
CA MET A 2 -55.16 16.75 88.13
C MET A 2 -54.82 16.80 86.62
N PHE A 3 -54.05 15.85 86.11
CA PHE A 3 -53.78 15.77 84.66
C PHE A 3 -55.04 15.32 83.94
N LYS A 4 -55.66 16.26 83.22
CA LYS A 4 -56.87 16.04 82.42
C LYS A 4 -56.50 15.11 81.25
N ARG A 5 -56.79 13.81 81.40
CA ARG A 5 -56.62 12.83 80.33
C ARG A 5 -57.54 13.20 79.16
N ILE A 6 -56.98 13.85 78.15
CA ILE A 6 -57.68 14.10 76.88
C ILE A 6 -57.96 12.73 76.26
N LYS A 7 -59.24 12.46 75.95
CA LYS A 7 -59.68 11.21 75.31
C LYS A 7 -59.12 11.12 73.88
N THR A 8 -57.87 10.69 73.75
CA THR A 8 -57.16 10.54 72.46
C THR A 8 -57.86 9.58 71.50
N GLN A 9 -58.67 8.65 72.01
CA GLN A 9 -59.43 7.70 71.18
C GLN A 9 -60.53 8.33 70.32
N ALA A 10 -61.14 9.46 70.73
CA ALA A 10 -62.22 10.09 69.96
C ALA A 10 -61.70 11.02 68.84
N LEU A 11 -60.46 11.51 68.96
CA LEU A 11 -59.84 12.41 67.98
C LEU A 11 -59.34 11.67 66.73
N ILE A 12 -58.98 10.39 66.90
CA ILE A 12 -58.41 9.52 65.85
C ILE A 12 -59.50 9.10 64.83
N HIS A 13 -60.78 9.12 65.20
CA HIS A 13 -61.88 8.70 64.32
C HIS A 13 -62.48 9.86 63.50
N ASN A 14 -61.99 11.09 63.65
CA ASN A 14 -62.47 12.23 62.87
C ASN A 14 -61.78 12.25 61.48
N PRO A 15 -62.53 12.09 60.36
CA PRO A 15 -61.95 11.97 59.03
C PRO A 15 -61.07 13.17 58.63
N TRP A 16 -61.35 14.38 59.15
CA TRP A 16 -60.54 15.57 58.89
C TRP A 16 -59.17 15.55 59.57
N VAL A 17 -59.06 14.94 60.75
CA VAL A 17 -57.78 14.78 61.46
C VAL A 17 -56.90 13.75 60.74
N MET A 18 -57.50 12.65 60.26
CA MET A 18 -56.83 11.66 59.40
C MET A 18 -56.30 12.29 58.11
N LEU A 19 -57.07 13.17 57.45
CA LEU A 19 -56.65 13.87 56.24
C LEU A 19 -55.46 14.81 56.50
N GLY A 20 -55.49 15.57 57.61
CA GLY A 20 -54.38 16.44 57.99
C GLY A 20 -53.07 15.69 58.24
N VAL A 21 -53.15 14.55 58.94
CA VAL A 21 -51.99 13.68 59.19
C VAL A 21 -51.46 13.06 57.89
N ALA A 22 -52.36 12.63 56.99
CA ALA A 22 -51.97 12.05 55.71
C ALA A 22 -51.23 13.06 54.81
N VAL A 23 -51.71 14.32 54.74
CA VAL A 23 -51.05 15.39 53.98
C VAL A 23 -49.68 15.73 54.57
N PHE A 24 -49.58 15.79 55.91
CA PHE A 24 -48.30 16.06 56.57
C PHE A 24 -47.28 14.93 56.34
N ALA A 25 -47.73 13.68 56.43
CA ALA A 25 -46.89 12.51 56.13
C ALA A 25 -46.44 12.51 54.66
N ALA A 26 -47.33 12.83 53.72
CA ALA A 26 -46.98 12.95 52.31
C ALA A 26 -45.93 14.04 52.07
N ALA A 27 -46.09 15.22 52.66
CA ALA A 27 -45.13 16.32 52.54
C ALA A 27 -43.74 15.96 53.10
N LEU A 28 -43.70 15.27 54.25
CA LEU A 28 -42.46 14.77 54.84
C LEU A 28 -41.77 13.74 53.94
N LEU A 29 -42.51 12.78 53.39
CA LEU A 29 -41.99 11.79 52.47
C LEU A 29 -41.46 12.44 51.19
N THR A 30 -42.17 13.40 50.61
CA THR A 30 -41.71 14.14 49.43
C THR A 30 -40.43 14.91 49.71
N LEU A 31 -40.30 15.58 50.86
CA LEU A 31 -39.06 16.24 51.27
C LEU A 31 -37.90 15.25 51.49
N TRP A 32 -38.20 14.08 52.05
CA TRP A 32 -37.22 13.01 52.24
C TRP A 32 -36.70 12.46 50.90
N ILE A 33 -37.61 12.15 49.96
CA ILE A 33 -37.27 11.71 48.61
C ILE A 33 -36.47 12.80 47.88
N TYR A 34 -36.92 14.06 47.96
CA TYR A 34 -36.24 15.18 47.30
C TYR A 34 -34.80 15.32 47.80
N LYS A 35 -34.59 15.30 49.13
CA LYS A 35 -33.25 15.38 49.74
C LYS A 35 -32.38 14.16 49.40
N TYR A 36 -32.97 12.96 49.37
CA TYR A 36 -32.26 11.72 49.07
C TYR A 36 -31.83 11.66 47.59
N MET A 37 -32.71 12.01 46.66
CA MET A 37 -32.39 12.06 45.23
C MET A 37 -31.40 13.17 44.92
N SER A 38 -31.57 14.37 45.49
CA SER A 38 -30.63 15.48 45.26
C SER A 38 -29.21 15.16 45.75
N GLY A 39 -29.09 14.46 46.88
CA GLY A 39 -27.79 14.00 47.39
C GLY A 39 -27.16 12.90 46.52
N ARG A 40 -27.96 11.94 46.04
CA ARG A 40 -27.47 10.82 45.22
C ARG A 40 -27.06 11.27 43.82
N GLU A 41 -27.78 12.20 43.23
CA GLU A 41 -27.41 12.82 41.96
C GLU A 41 -26.10 13.59 42.04
N ALA A 42 -25.85 14.31 43.15
CA ALA A 42 -24.60 15.02 43.37
C ALA A 42 -23.41 14.05 43.48
N ALA A 43 -23.57 12.95 44.22
CA ALA A 43 -22.53 11.92 44.37
C ALA A 43 -22.23 11.20 43.04
N MET A 44 -23.25 10.86 42.26
CA MET A 44 -23.07 10.23 40.94
C MET A 44 -22.41 11.19 39.95
N ARG A 45 -22.81 12.47 39.93
CA ARG A 45 -22.16 13.51 39.10
C ARG A 45 -20.69 13.65 39.48
N GLN A 46 -20.36 13.68 40.77
CA GLN A 46 -18.98 13.76 41.23
C GLN A 46 -18.15 12.56 40.80
N SER A 47 -18.65 11.32 40.93
CA SER A 47 -17.91 10.14 40.48
C SER A 47 -17.74 10.08 38.96
N LEU A 48 -18.73 10.55 38.19
CA LEU A 48 -18.63 10.66 36.73
C LEU A 48 -17.58 11.72 36.33
N MET A 49 -17.57 12.87 36.99
CA MET A 49 -16.58 13.92 36.76
C MET A 49 -15.17 13.47 37.16
N GLU A 50 -15.03 12.74 38.26
CA GLU A 50 -13.76 12.18 38.72
C GLU A 50 -13.23 11.14 37.73
N SER A 51 -14.06 10.21 37.26
CA SER A 51 -13.66 9.21 36.25
C SER A 51 -13.29 9.83 34.89
N MET A 52 -13.95 10.93 34.48
CA MET A 52 -13.55 11.68 33.28
C MET A 52 -12.22 12.44 33.44
N ASN A 53 -11.81 12.72 34.68
CA ASN A 53 -10.56 13.39 35.02
C ASN A 53 -9.41 12.41 35.32
N ALA A 54 -9.73 11.19 35.73
CA ALA A 54 -8.76 10.14 36.06
C ALA A 54 -8.13 9.48 34.82
N ASN A 55 -8.69 9.68 33.63
CA ASN A 55 -8.08 9.16 32.40
C ASN A 55 -6.83 10.00 32.05
N THR A 56 -5.70 9.31 31.89
CA THR A 56 -4.44 9.88 31.42
C THR A 56 -4.68 10.77 30.20
N ARG A 57 -4.42 12.06 30.35
CA ARG A 57 -4.54 13.04 29.27
C ARG A 57 -3.22 13.19 28.55
N VAL A 58 -3.28 13.29 27.24
CA VAL A 58 -2.15 13.45 26.34
C VAL A 58 -2.32 14.74 25.55
N SER A 59 -1.22 15.45 25.35
CA SER A 59 -1.21 16.70 24.60
C SER A 59 -1.09 16.38 23.11
N VAL A 60 -2.12 16.73 22.33
CA VAL A 60 -2.16 16.51 20.88
C VAL A 60 -2.15 17.83 20.14
N LEU A 61 -1.60 17.81 18.92
CA LEU A 61 -1.55 18.97 18.05
C LEU A 61 -2.87 19.12 17.29
N VAL A 62 -3.50 20.30 17.41
CA VAL A 62 -4.80 20.60 16.77
C VAL A 62 -4.73 21.91 15.97
N PRO A 63 -5.42 22.01 14.81
CA PRO A 63 -5.53 23.26 14.07
C PRO A 63 -6.40 24.29 14.82
N THR A 64 -6.01 25.56 14.76
CA THR A 64 -6.77 26.70 15.32
C THR A 64 -7.87 27.19 14.38
N SER A 65 -7.75 26.90 13.09
CA SER A 65 -8.71 27.22 12.03
C SER A 65 -8.86 26.04 11.05
N ASP A 66 -9.85 26.09 10.17
CA ASP A 66 -10.00 25.10 9.11
C ASP A 66 -8.90 25.33 8.05
N LEU A 67 -8.05 24.33 7.83
CA LEU A 67 -6.90 24.43 6.93
C LEU A 67 -7.10 23.51 5.71
N LYS A 68 -6.79 24.04 4.53
CA LYS A 68 -6.80 23.26 3.28
C LYS A 68 -5.51 22.45 3.12
N ALA A 69 -5.54 21.48 2.21
CA ALA A 69 -4.33 20.81 1.76
C ALA A 69 -3.31 21.84 1.26
N GLY A 70 -2.04 21.67 1.62
CA GLY A 70 -0.92 22.56 1.29
C GLY A 70 -0.63 23.63 2.33
N ALA A 71 -1.48 23.83 3.34
CA ALA A 71 -1.18 24.74 4.43
C ALA A 71 0.00 24.22 5.26
N THR A 72 0.89 25.12 5.67
CA THR A 72 2.08 24.81 6.48
C THR A 72 1.74 24.72 7.95
N VAL A 73 2.36 23.76 8.64
CA VAL A 73 2.31 23.60 10.09
C VAL A 73 3.21 24.65 10.74
N THR A 74 2.59 25.63 11.39
CA THR A 74 3.24 26.74 12.08
C THR A 74 2.59 26.97 13.44
N THR A 75 3.29 27.65 14.35
CA THR A 75 2.77 28.00 15.68
C THR A 75 1.53 28.90 15.63
N GLY A 76 1.29 29.60 14.52
CA GLY A 76 0.09 30.43 14.35
C GLY A 76 -1.17 29.64 14.00
N ASN A 77 -1.01 28.51 13.30
CA ASN A 77 -2.13 27.71 12.77
C ASN A 77 -2.45 26.49 13.64
N PHE A 78 -1.57 26.14 14.58
CA PHE A 78 -1.70 24.96 15.42
C PHE A 78 -1.50 25.27 16.91
N ALA A 79 -2.21 24.54 17.75
CA ALA A 79 -2.13 24.65 19.20
C ALA A 79 -2.13 23.27 19.85
N ALA A 80 -1.57 23.19 21.06
CA ALA A 80 -1.61 22.00 21.88
C ALA A 80 -2.97 21.90 22.61
N ARG A 81 -3.62 20.74 22.55
CA ARG A 81 -4.87 20.46 23.27
C ARG A 81 -4.75 19.16 24.06
N GLN A 82 -5.19 19.19 25.31
CA GLN A 82 -5.27 17.97 26.12
C GLN A 82 -6.51 17.17 25.74
N VAL A 83 -6.30 15.91 25.37
CA VAL A 83 -7.34 14.94 25.02
C VAL A 83 -7.11 13.66 25.84
N PRO A 84 -8.15 12.97 26.34
CA PRO A 84 -7.99 11.69 27.02
C PRO A 84 -7.38 10.65 26.07
N VAL A 85 -6.44 9.83 26.56
CA VAL A 85 -5.70 8.85 25.75
C VAL A 85 -6.60 7.91 24.93
N ASP A 86 -7.78 7.56 25.46
CA ASP A 86 -8.74 6.66 24.80
C ASP A 86 -9.31 7.20 23.49
N PHE A 87 -9.30 8.53 23.28
CA PHE A 87 -9.81 9.18 22.08
C PHE A 87 -8.73 9.50 21.06
N VAL A 88 -7.48 9.12 21.32
CA VAL A 88 -6.36 9.50 20.47
C VAL A 88 -5.78 8.26 19.79
N TYR A 89 -5.76 8.29 18.45
CA TYR A 89 -5.11 7.26 17.66
C TYR A 89 -3.60 7.25 17.89
N ASP A 90 -2.99 6.08 17.77
CA ASP A 90 -1.55 5.87 17.94
C ASP A 90 -0.69 6.77 17.03
N ASP A 91 -1.16 7.05 15.80
CA ASP A 91 -0.47 7.89 14.82
C ASP A 91 -0.83 9.38 14.90
N THR A 92 -1.53 9.82 15.95
CA THR A 92 -1.82 11.24 16.22
C THR A 92 -0.55 11.95 16.66
N VAL A 93 -0.25 13.07 16.00
CA VAL A 93 0.91 13.91 16.31
C VAL A 93 0.73 14.56 17.67
N ARG A 94 1.71 14.35 18.53
CA ARG A 94 1.71 14.89 19.88
C ARG A 94 2.30 16.29 19.90
N ALA A 95 1.99 17.06 20.94
CA ALA A 95 2.46 18.44 21.03
C ALA A 95 3.98 18.56 21.26
N ASP A 96 4.61 17.54 21.85
CA ASP A 96 6.07 17.42 22.01
C ASP A 96 6.79 17.07 20.70
N GLU A 97 6.08 16.49 19.73
CA GLU A 97 6.60 16.22 18.38
C GLU A 97 6.49 17.44 17.45
N PHE A 98 6.04 18.60 17.94
CA PHE A 98 5.81 19.79 17.12
C PHE A 98 7.06 20.21 16.33
N ASP A 99 8.23 20.20 16.96
CA ASP A 99 9.50 20.59 16.32
C ASP A 99 9.85 19.71 15.11
N ALA A 100 9.40 18.45 15.09
CA ALA A 100 9.63 17.53 13.99
C ALA A 100 8.68 17.77 12.81
N VAL A 101 7.48 18.28 13.08
CA VAL A 101 6.44 18.55 12.07
C VAL A 101 6.35 20.02 11.66
N GLU A 102 7.08 20.90 12.34
CA GLU A 102 7.15 22.32 12.01
C GLU A 102 7.66 22.50 10.56
N ASN A 103 7.05 23.44 9.84
CA ASN A 103 7.32 23.72 8.42
C ASN A 103 6.91 22.60 7.43
N GLN A 104 6.33 21.50 7.90
CA GLN A 104 5.74 20.52 6.99
C GLN A 104 4.40 21.03 6.43
N THR A 105 4.00 20.53 5.27
CA THR A 105 2.74 20.91 4.60
C THR A 105 1.67 19.83 4.76
N LEU A 106 0.40 20.23 4.85
CA LEU A 106 -0.70 19.28 4.94
C LEU A 106 -0.96 18.59 3.59
N VAL A 107 -1.17 17.28 3.58
CA VAL A 107 -1.55 16.53 2.36
C VAL A 107 -3.05 16.48 2.11
N ARG A 108 -3.85 16.79 3.14
CA ARG A 108 -5.32 16.84 3.08
C ARG A 108 -5.86 18.00 3.91
N ALA A 109 -7.12 18.36 3.68
CA ALA A 109 -7.78 19.37 4.50
C ALA A 109 -8.04 18.84 5.91
N VAL A 110 -7.85 19.70 6.92
CA VAL A 110 -8.09 19.39 8.33
C VAL A 110 -8.99 20.45 8.95
N HIS A 111 -9.86 20.01 9.85
CA HIS A 111 -10.80 20.89 10.53
C HIS A 111 -10.24 21.41 11.85
N ARG A 112 -10.70 22.60 12.24
CA ARG A 112 -10.35 23.20 13.52
C ARG A 112 -10.66 22.26 14.68
N GLY A 113 -9.72 22.16 15.62
CA GLY A 113 -9.89 21.38 16.84
C GLY A 113 -9.83 19.85 16.67
N SER A 114 -9.66 19.32 15.46
CA SER A 114 -9.43 17.90 15.21
C SER A 114 -7.94 17.55 15.40
N PRO A 115 -7.59 16.50 16.16
CA PRO A 115 -6.19 16.06 16.27
C PRO A 115 -5.63 15.63 14.91
N ILE A 116 -4.47 16.16 14.55
CA ILE A 116 -3.82 15.79 13.29
C ILE A 116 -3.02 14.50 13.45
N ARG A 117 -2.98 13.71 12.38
CA ARG A 117 -2.25 12.45 12.34
C ARG A 117 -1.02 12.59 11.46
N ARG A 118 -0.05 11.70 11.62
CA ARG A 118 1.17 11.72 10.77
C ARG A 118 0.85 11.62 9.28
N ALA A 119 -0.22 10.92 8.92
CA ALA A 119 -0.67 10.83 7.54
C ALA A 119 -1.39 12.09 7.02
N ASP A 120 -1.71 13.08 7.87
CA ASP A 120 -2.25 14.38 7.44
C ASP A 120 -1.15 15.32 6.94
N ILE A 121 0.10 15.00 7.28
CA ILE A 121 1.25 15.85 7.08
C ILE A 121 2.15 15.20 6.03
N SER A 122 2.70 16.01 5.16
CA SER A 122 3.74 15.62 4.21
C SER A 122 4.94 15.15 5.01
N ALA A 123 5.30 13.87 4.89
CA ALA A 123 6.63 13.43 5.27
C ALA A 123 7.62 14.39 4.57
N MET A 124 8.40 15.13 5.37
CA MET A 124 9.27 16.24 4.99
C MET A 124 9.47 16.34 3.48
N GLN A 125 9.04 17.44 2.86
CA GLN A 125 9.47 17.82 1.51
C GLN A 125 10.96 17.52 1.42
N ALA A 126 11.30 16.51 0.64
CA ALA A 126 12.68 16.07 0.54
C ALA A 126 13.51 17.29 0.15
N ARG A 127 14.58 17.49 0.92
CA ARG A 127 15.55 18.55 0.71
C ARG A 127 16.08 18.42 -0.73
N ASP A 128 15.68 19.28 -1.65
CA ASP A 128 16.08 19.15 -3.07
C ASP A 128 15.67 17.79 -3.69
N PHE A 129 15.52 17.73 -5.01
CA PHE A 129 15.26 16.45 -5.69
C PHE A 129 16.45 15.48 -5.49
N SER A 130 17.65 16.04 -5.32
CA SER A 130 18.90 15.32 -5.09
C SER A 130 18.88 14.45 -3.82
N ASP A 131 18.28 14.91 -2.71
CA ASP A 131 18.31 14.13 -1.46
C ASP A 131 17.30 12.98 -1.47
N MET A 132 16.39 12.92 -2.45
CA MET A 132 15.51 11.77 -2.67
C MET A 132 16.24 10.56 -3.27
N LEU A 133 17.41 10.78 -3.89
CA LEU A 133 18.15 9.72 -4.55
C LEU A 133 18.92 8.89 -3.54
N LYS A 134 18.84 7.56 -3.69
CA LYS A 134 19.70 6.64 -2.95
C LYS A 134 21.16 6.86 -3.36
N ALA A 135 22.07 6.77 -2.40
CA ALA A 135 23.50 6.84 -2.68
C ALA A 135 23.87 5.83 -3.78
N GLY A 136 24.60 6.29 -4.81
CA GLY A 136 24.98 5.46 -5.96
C GLY A 136 23.95 5.40 -7.11
N THR A 137 22.78 6.02 -6.97
CA THR A 137 21.80 6.16 -8.07
C THR A 137 21.79 7.58 -8.64
N ARG A 138 21.28 7.72 -9.88
CA ARG A 138 21.16 8.98 -10.63
C ARG A 138 19.73 9.06 -11.17
N ALA A 139 19.27 10.29 -11.37
CA ALA A 139 18.00 10.56 -12.03
C ALA A 139 18.27 10.76 -13.52
N LEU A 140 17.64 9.95 -14.36
CA LEU A 140 17.68 10.11 -15.82
C LEU A 140 16.28 10.44 -16.31
N THR A 141 16.12 11.61 -16.94
CA THR A 141 14.89 11.99 -17.61
C THR A 141 14.93 11.48 -19.04
N ILE A 142 13.88 10.75 -19.44
CA ILE A 142 13.66 10.30 -20.80
C ILE A 142 12.35 10.88 -21.32
N ASP A 143 12.34 11.26 -22.59
CA ASP A 143 11.11 11.66 -23.26
C ASP A 143 10.35 10.42 -23.71
N ILE A 144 9.05 10.42 -23.47
CA ILE A 144 8.10 9.35 -23.79
C ILE A 144 6.88 9.98 -24.46
N ASP A 145 6.45 9.46 -25.62
CA ASP A 145 5.17 9.91 -26.17
C ASP A 145 4.01 9.52 -25.24
N ALA A 146 3.00 10.38 -25.14
CA ALA A 146 1.81 10.16 -24.33
C ALA A 146 1.09 8.83 -24.68
N THR A 147 1.09 8.45 -25.96
CA THR A 147 0.56 7.15 -26.44
C THR A 147 1.35 5.96 -25.90
N ASN A 148 2.60 6.16 -25.46
CA ASN A 148 3.55 5.11 -25.11
C ASN A 148 3.62 4.85 -23.61
N SER A 149 2.81 5.52 -22.77
CA SER A 149 2.88 5.42 -21.31
C SER A 149 1.50 5.28 -20.68
N ALA A 150 1.00 4.04 -20.59
CA ALA A 150 -0.12 3.59 -19.75
C ALA A 150 -1.19 4.67 -19.43
N ASP A 151 -1.65 5.41 -20.44
CA ASP A 151 -2.65 6.49 -20.36
C ASP A 151 -2.47 7.45 -19.15
N ASN A 152 -1.26 7.96 -18.94
CA ASN A 152 -0.91 8.87 -17.83
C ASN A 152 -1.15 8.29 -16.42
N MET A 153 -1.27 6.97 -16.28
CA MET A 153 -1.48 6.32 -14.98
C MET A 153 -0.19 6.05 -14.20
N LEU A 154 0.97 6.33 -14.80
CA LEU A 154 2.24 6.30 -14.11
C LEU A 154 2.25 7.39 -13.03
N LYS A 155 2.56 6.99 -11.80
CA LYS A 155 2.78 7.91 -10.67
C LYS A 155 4.20 7.74 -10.14
N PRO A 156 4.81 8.77 -9.53
CA PRO A 156 6.06 8.61 -8.79
C PRO A 156 5.98 7.46 -7.79
N GLY A 157 7.05 6.66 -7.73
CA GLY A 157 7.13 5.41 -6.96
C GLY A 157 6.57 4.17 -7.67
N ASN A 158 6.17 4.26 -8.94
CA ASN A 158 5.81 3.08 -9.74
C ASN A 158 7.06 2.39 -10.28
N HIS A 159 6.94 1.08 -10.53
CA HIS A 159 8.00 0.28 -11.14
C HIS A 159 7.64 0.04 -12.60
N ILE A 160 8.62 0.14 -13.49
CA ILE A 160 8.42 -0.09 -14.93
C ILE A 160 9.51 -1.01 -15.49
N ASP A 161 9.16 -1.68 -16.58
CA ASP A 161 10.09 -2.38 -17.46
C ASP A 161 10.25 -1.57 -18.76
N LEU A 162 11.48 -1.48 -19.26
CA LEU A 162 11.84 -0.66 -20.41
C LEU A 162 12.22 -1.58 -21.58
N PHE A 163 11.44 -1.52 -22.66
CA PHE A 163 11.70 -2.24 -23.90
C PHE A 163 12.34 -1.31 -24.93
N LEU A 164 13.34 -1.82 -25.65
CA LEU A 164 13.93 -1.18 -26.82
C LEU A 164 13.31 -1.79 -28.07
N ILE A 165 12.73 -0.94 -28.91
CA ILE A 165 12.31 -1.30 -30.26
C ILE A 165 13.31 -0.69 -31.23
N ALA A 166 14.12 -1.54 -31.85
CA ALA A 166 15.16 -1.13 -32.80
C ALA A 166 15.24 -2.11 -33.97
N ASN A 167 15.88 -1.66 -35.04
CA ASN A 167 16.31 -2.56 -36.11
C ASN A 167 17.57 -3.29 -35.62
N PRO A 168 17.55 -4.63 -35.49
CA PRO A 168 18.72 -5.39 -35.12
C PRO A 168 19.78 -5.18 -36.20
N PRO A 169 21.07 -5.06 -35.82
CA PRO A 169 22.14 -5.02 -36.80
C PRO A 169 22.07 -6.29 -37.66
N SER A 170 22.25 -6.14 -38.97
CA SER A 170 22.13 -7.19 -40.01
C SER A 170 23.18 -8.31 -39.91
N SER A 171 23.71 -8.57 -38.72
CA SER A 171 24.85 -9.42 -38.44
C SER A 171 24.54 -10.43 -37.32
N ALA A 172 23.31 -10.94 -37.25
CA ALA A 172 23.03 -12.16 -36.50
C ALA A 172 23.58 -13.35 -37.31
N PRO A 173 24.56 -14.12 -36.81
CA PRO A 173 25.09 -15.27 -37.53
C PRO A 173 24.02 -16.37 -37.56
N GLY A 174 23.36 -16.56 -38.70
CA GLY A 174 22.39 -17.65 -38.87
C GLY A 174 21.34 -17.44 -39.96
N THR A 175 21.07 -16.21 -40.40
CA THR A 175 20.09 -15.95 -41.48
C THR A 175 20.80 -15.63 -42.79
N SER A 176 21.37 -16.68 -43.40
CA SER A 176 21.62 -16.66 -44.84
C SER A 176 20.29 -16.92 -45.54
N ASN A 177 19.68 -15.88 -46.10
CA ASN A 177 19.06 -15.92 -47.43
C ASN A 177 18.61 -14.52 -47.83
N GLY A 178 19.11 -14.08 -48.98
CA GLY A 178 18.81 -12.79 -49.57
C GLY A 178 17.33 -12.68 -49.94
N GLY A 179 16.77 -11.50 -49.66
CA GLY A 179 15.45 -11.12 -50.13
C GLY A 179 14.74 -10.20 -49.16
N SER A 180 14.58 -8.94 -49.56
CA SER A 180 13.71 -7.92 -48.97
C SER A 180 14.26 -7.17 -47.75
N GLY A 181 14.73 -5.95 -48.00
CA GLY A 181 15.02 -4.92 -47.00
C GLY A 181 13.75 -4.35 -46.36
N GLY A 182 12.95 -5.22 -45.75
CA GLY A 182 11.90 -4.80 -44.83
C GLY A 182 12.52 -4.54 -43.46
N ASN A 183 12.30 -3.37 -42.88
CA ASN A 183 12.74 -2.99 -41.54
C ASN A 183 12.39 -4.09 -40.54
N ALA A 184 13.34 -4.96 -40.18
CA ALA A 184 13.08 -6.10 -39.32
C ALA A 184 13.13 -5.64 -37.87
N GLN A 185 12.13 -4.90 -37.38
CA GLN A 185 12.17 -4.39 -36.01
C GLN A 185 12.15 -5.55 -34.99
N SER A 186 12.88 -5.40 -33.90
CA SER A 186 12.80 -6.30 -32.75
C SER A 186 12.53 -5.50 -31.48
N ALA A 187 11.64 -6.02 -30.64
CA ALA A 187 11.40 -5.53 -29.30
C ALA A 187 12.19 -6.39 -28.30
N GLN A 188 13.13 -5.79 -27.59
CA GLN A 188 13.93 -6.45 -26.57
C GLN A 188 13.75 -5.76 -25.22
N LEU A 189 13.65 -6.54 -24.13
CA LEU A 189 13.73 -6.01 -22.78
C LEU A 189 15.14 -5.41 -22.54
N LEU A 190 15.23 -4.11 -22.30
CA LEU A 190 16.49 -3.41 -22.05
C LEU A 190 16.85 -3.46 -20.56
N LEU A 191 15.91 -3.06 -19.71
CA LEU A 191 16.05 -3.02 -18.26
C LEU A 191 14.70 -3.31 -17.63
N SER A 192 14.70 -4.10 -16.55
CA SER A 192 13.52 -4.38 -15.74
C SER A 192 13.63 -3.72 -14.36
N ASP A 193 12.48 -3.55 -13.71
CA ASP A 193 12.35 -3.05 -12.35
C ASP A 193 12.95 -1.65 -12.09
N LEU A 194 12.74 -0.72 -13.04
CA LEU A 194 13.16 0.66 -12.86
C LEU A 194 12.13 1.43 -12.04
N THR A 195 12.60 2.18 -11.04
CA THR A 195 11.73 3.03 -10.21
C THR A 195 11.53 4.38 -10.88
N VAL A 196 10.28 4.79 -11.02
CA VAL A 196 9.89 6.14 -11.47
C VAL A 196 10.01 7.12 -10.31
N LEU A 197 10.84 8.15 -10.47
CA LEU A 197 11.01 9.22 -9.49
C LEU A 197 10.07 10.40 -9.75
N ALA A 198 9.82 10.72 -11.02
CA ALA A 198 8.97 11.83 -11.41
C ALA A 198 8.25 11.56 -12.74
N THR A 199 7.06 12.14 -12.88
CA THR A 199 6.29 12.17 -14.13
C THR A 199 6.07 13.63 -14.51
N GLY A 200 6.77 14.10 -15.54
CA GLY A 200 6.85 15.52 -15.89
C GLY A 200 7.35 16.38 -14.74
N ARG A 201 6.43 17.13 -14.10
CA ARG A 201 6.73 17.99 -12.94
C ARG A 201 6.24 17.42 -11.61
N ASP A 202 5.53 16.28 -11.63
CA ASP A 202 5.04 15.66 -10.39
C ASP A 202 6.10 14.72 -9.82
N VAL A 203 6.54 15.02 -8.60
CA VAL A 203 7.49 14.24 -7.79
C VAL A 203 6.81 13.65 -6.54
N ARG A 204 5.51 13.91 -6.36
CA ARG A 204 4.80 13.52 -5.15
C ARG A 204 4.57 12.01 -5.14
N PRO A 205 4.94 11.31 -4.06
CA PRO A 205 4.61 9.91 -3.88
C PRO A 205 3.11 9.66 -4.00
N ARG A 206 2.74 8.49 -4.54
CA ARG A 206 1.34 8.08 -4.77
C ARG A 206 0.39 8.24 -3.57
N ASP A 207 0.91 8.23 -2.34
CA ASP A 207 0.11 8.31 -1.10
C ASP A 207 -0.19 9.76 -0.66
N TYR A 208 0.33 10.76 -1.37
CA TYR A 208 -0.07 12.16 -1.18
C TYR A 208 -1.50 12.31 -1.68
N GLY A 209 -2.42 12.60 -0.76
CA GLY A 209 -3.86 12.61 -1.00
C GLY A 209 -4.25 13.32 -2.30
N GLU A 210 -5.13 12.69 -3.09
CA GLU A 210 -5.58 13.14 -4.41
C GLU A 210 -6.30 14.51 -4.39
N GLN A 211 -6.56 15.06 -3.19
CA GLN A 211 -7.24 16.34 -2.98
C GLN A 211 -6.40 17.54 -3.44
N MET A 212 -5.07 17.50 -3.32
CA MET A 212 -4.21 18.58 -3.82
C MET A 212 -4.12 18.59 -5.36
N SER A 213 -4.49 17.50 -6.03
CA SER A 213 -4.54 17.44 -7.51
C SER A 213 -5.80 18.09 -8.08
N ARG A 214 -6.86 18.32 -7.28
CA ARG A 214 -8.10 18.97 -7.72
C ARG A 214 -8.08 20.50 -7.64
N ASP A 215 -7.22 21.08 -6.80
CA ASP A 215 -7.04 22.55 -6.75
C ASP A 215 -6.12 23.07 -7.86
N ARG A 216 -5.63 22.18 -8.75
CA ARG A 216 -5.14 22.61 -10.05
C ARG A 216 -6.37 23.02 -10.86
N SER A 217 -6.55 24.34 -10.99
CA SER A 217 -7.59 25.01 -11.79
C SER A 217 -8.03 24.18 -13.00
N GLU A 218 -9.32 24.11 -13.27
CA GLU A 218 -9.93 23.48 -14.48
C GLU A 218 -9.37 24.01 -15.82
N ASP A 219 -8.45 24.98 -15.77
CA ASP A 219 -7.71 25.60 -16.87
C ASP A 219 -6.24 25.10 -17.02
N ALA A 220 -5.79 24.16 -16.17
CA ALA A 220 -4.50 23.51 -16.37
C ALA A 220 -4.68 22.43 -17.45
N PRO A 221 -3.93 22.49 -18.57
CA PRO A 221 -4.03 21.50 -19.62
C PRO A 221 -3.87 20.12 -18.99
N SER A 222 -4.76 19.18 -19.34
CA SER A 222 -4.62 17.77 -19.01
C SER A 222 -3.15 17.41 -19.13
N ASP A 223 -2.50 17.11 -18.01
CA ASP A 223 -1.05 17.02 -17.95
C ASP A 223 -0.60 15.79 -18.78
N GLU A 224 -0.47 15.99 -20.09
CA GLU A 224 0.25 15.12 -21.00
C GLU A 224 1.73 15.23 -20.62
N TYR A 225 2.12 14.43 -19.65
CA TYR A 225 3.52 14.37 -19.24
C TYR A 225 4.29 13.57 -20.29
N GLY A 226 4.99 14.29 -21.18
CA GLY A 226 5.87 13.72 -22.19
C GLY A 226 7.25 13.29 -21.69
N SER A 227 7.50 13.34 -20.37
CA SER A 227 8.79 12.98 -19.78
C SER A 227 8.67 12.17 -18.50
N LEU A 228 9.59 11.23 -18.35
CA LEU A 228 9.67 10.31 -17.23
C LEU A 228 11.07 10.37 -16.61
N THR A 229 11.15 10.59 -15.30
CA THR A 229 12.43 10.57 -14.59
C THR A 229 12.58 9.25 -13.84
N LEU A 230 13.65 8.52 -14.15
CA LEU A 230 13.93 7.18 -13.64
C LEU A 230 15.11 7.20 -12.66
N GLN A 231 15.02 6.37 -11.62
CA GLN A 231 16.15 6.05 -10.75
C GLN A 231 17.00 4.95 -11.41
N VAL A 232 18.24 5.30 -11.76
CA VAL A 232 19.14 4.40 -12.50
C VAL A 232 20.55 4.41 -11.91
N THR A 233 21.30 3.32 -12.09
CA THR A 233 22.74 3.33 -11.86
C THR A 233 23.47 4.03 -13.02
N PRO A 234 24.73 4.49 -12.85
CA PRO A 234 25.51 5.07 -13.96
C PRO A 234 25.60 4.17 -15.19
N GLU A 235 25.73 2.87 -14.97
CA GLU A 235 25.81 1.88 -16.06
C GLU A 235 24.47 1.75 -16.79
N GLN A 236 23.36 1.69 -16.05
CA GLN A 236 22.01 1.69 -16.61
C GLN A 236 21.73 2.99 -17.38
N ALA A 237 22.16 4.14 -16.86
CA ALA A 237 22.01 5.43 -17.54
C ALA A 237 22.72 5.43 -18.91
N GLY A 238 23.94 4.91 -18.98
CA GLY A 238 24.68 4.75 -20.24
C GLY A 238 23.96 3.83 -21.24
N LYS A 239 23.41 2.71 -20.77
CA LYS A 239 22.62 1.77 -21.60
C LYS A 239 21.36 2.42 -22.17
N ILE A 240 20.61 3.15 -21.34
CA ILE A 240 19.40 3.85 -21.77
C ILE A 240 19.74 4.95 -22.79
N ALA A 241 20.76 5.77 -22.52
CA ALA A 241 21.17 6.85 -23.42
C ALA A 241 21.61 6.31 -24.79
N LEU A 242 22.31 5.17 -24.83
CA LEU A 242 22.66 4.52 -26.08
C LEU A 242 21.42 3.94 -26.80
N ALA A 243 20.53 3.30 -26.07
CA ALA A 243 19.30 2.74 -26.62
C ALA A 243 18.39 3.81 -27.23
N GLN A 244 18.29 5.00 -26.62
CA GLN A 244 17.57 6.15 -27.19
C GLN A 244 18.11 6.58 -28.57
N LYS A 245 19.41 6.41 -28.81
CA LYS A 245 20.02 6.74 -30.10
C LYS A 245 19.78 5.66 -31.16
N ILE A 246 19.62 4.40 -30.74
CA ILE A 246 19.50 3.24 -31.63
C ILE A 246 18.05 2.99 -32.05
N GLY A 247 17.07 3.33 -31.20
CA GLY A 247 15.66 3.08 -31.48
C GLY A 247 14.71 3.79 -30.53
N SER A 248 13.48 3.30 -30.47
CA SER A 248 12.44 3.85 -29.59
C SER A 248 12.32 3.05 -28.31
N LEU A 249 12.20 3.74 -27.18
CA LEU A 249 11.97 3.12 -25.87
C LEU A 249 10.48 3.02 -25.56
N ARG A 250 10.06 1.92 -24.95
CA ARG A 250 8.68 1.68 -24.49
C ARG A 250 8.69 1.32 -23.01
N ALA A 251 7.97 2.10 -22.20
CA ALA A 251 7.80 1.85 -20.79
C ALA A 251 6.55 1.01 -20.55
N VAL A 252 6.68 -0.08 -19.79
CA VAL A 252 5.59 -0.96 -19.41
C VAL A 252 5.44 -0.92 -17.89
N LEU A 253 4.23 -0.63 -17.40
CA LEU A 253 3.95 -0.56 -15.97
C LEU A 253 3.97 -1.95 -15.35
N ARG A 254 4.78 -2.10 -14.30
CA ARG A 254 4.86 -3.33 -13.53
C ARG A 254 3.85 -3.34 -12.40
N ASN A 255 3.30 -4.53 -12.09
CA ASN A 255 2.45 -4.71 -10.92
C ASN A 255 3.25 -4.49 -9.62
N ARG A 256 2.67 -3.76 -8.66
CA ARG A 256 3.31 -3.46 -7.36
C ARG A 256 3.74 -4.71 -6.58
N SER A 257 2.98 -5.80 -6.67
CA SER A 257 3.24 -7.03 -5.91
C SER A 257 4.14 -8.00 -6.67
N ASP A 258 4.49 -7.70 -7.91
CA ASP A 258 5.36 -8.53 -8.72
C ASP A 258 6.83 -8.21 -8.41
N LYS A 259 7.53 -9.20 -7.84
CA LYS A 259 8.96 -9.15 -7.51
C LYS A 259 9.78 -10.18 -8.29
N ALA A 260 9.16 -10.88 -9.25
CA ALA A 260 9.86 -11.90 -10.03
C ALA A 260 10.98 -11.28 -10.90
N ALA A 261 12.01 -12.03 -11.26
CA ALA A 261 12.91 -11.53 -12.30
C ALA A 261 12.18 -11.58 -13.65
N THR A 262 12.05 -10.45 -14.36
CA THR A 262 11.54 -10.45 -15.73
C THR A 262 12.54 -11.22 -16.61
N PRO A 263 12.13 -12.27 -17.34
CA PRO A 263 13.03 -13.00 -18.23
C PRO A 263 13.51 -12.09 -19.37
N ASP A 264 14.65 -12.42 -19.98
CA ASP A 264 15.07 -11.73 -21.20
C ASP A 264 14.07 -12.06 -22.33
N VAL A 265 13.33 -11.05 -22.77
CA VAL A 265 12.30 -11.18 -23.79
C VAL A 265 12.79 -10.46 -25.04
N VAL A 266 12.97 -11.21 -26.12
CA VAL A 266 13.24 -10.69 -27.46
C VAL A 266 12.15 -11.19 -28.39
N VAL A 267 11.42 -10.25 -29.01
CA VAL A 267 10.38 -10.54 -29.99
C VAL A 267 10.77 -9.89 -31.31
N HIS A 268 10.99 -10.72 -32.34
CA HIS A 268 11.21 -10.26 -33.70
C HIS A 268 9.87 -10.01 -34.40
N GLN A 269 9.86 -9.03 -35.29
CA GLN A 269 8.68 -8.71 -36.10
C GLN A 269 8.14 -9.91 -36.87
N SER A 270 9.00 -10.81 -37.36
CA SER A 270 8.59 -12.04 -38.06
C SER A 270 7.72 -12.97 -37.20
N ALA A 271 7.93 -13.00 -35.89
CA ALA A 271 7.12 -13.82 -34.97
C ALA A 271 5.70 -13.28 -34.81
N LEU A 272 5.47 -11.99 -35.08
CA LEU A 272 4.15 -11.35 -34.99
C LEU A 272 3.30 -11.55 -36.24
N PHE A 273 3.92 -11.66 -37.41
CA PHE A 273 3.23 -11.78 -38.70
C PHE A 273 3.08 -13.23 -39.19
N GLY A 274 3.53 -14.19 -38.38
CA GLY A 274 3.60 -15.60 -38.77
C GLY A 274 4.73 -15.84 -39.77
N ASP A 275 5.35 -17.02 -39.71
CA ASP A 275 6.31 -17.46 -40.70
C ASP A 275 5.59 -17.66 -42.05
N ALA A 276 5.51 -16.61 -42.85
CA ALA A 276 5.00 -16.66 -44.21
C ALA A 276 6.09 -17.06 -45.22
N GLY A 277 7.12 -17.81 -44.81
CA GLY A 277 8.10 -18.28 -45.80
C GLY A 277 9.31 -19.03 -45.27
N ALA A 278 9.13 -20.13 -44.54
CA ALA A 278 10.19 -21.14 -44.42
C ALA A 278 9.68 -22.56 -44.10
N ASP A 279 8.47 -22.95 -44.50
CA ASP A 279 8.21 -24.39 -44.69
C ASP A 279 8.82 -24.78 -46.04
N GLY A 280 10.06 -25.25 -45.97
CA GLY A 280 10.89 -25.56 -47.13
C GLY A 280 10.17 -26.53 -48.06
N ILE A 281 9.77 -26.05 -49.24
CA ILE A 281 9.31 -26.90 -50.33
C ILE A 281 10.47 -27.83 -50.69
N GLN A 282 10.34 -29.10 -50.31
CA GLN A 282 11.27 -30.15 -50.67
C GLN A 282 11.15 -30.40 -52.18
N TYR A 283 12.14 -29.92 -52.94
CA TYR A 283 12.25 -30.17 -54.38
C TYR A 283 12.59 -31.64 -54.62
N ILE A 284 11.60 -32.46 -54.99
CA ILE A 284 11.83 -33.80 -55.55
C ILE A 284 12.03 -33.64 -57.05
N ILE A 285 13.29 -33.59 -57.49
CA ILE A 285 13.62 -33.69 -58.91
C ILE A 285 13.59 -35.17 -59.28
N GLY A 286 12.48 -35.62 -59.87
CA GLY A 286 12.39 -36.93 -60.51
C GLY A 286 13.17 -36.95 -61.82
N GLY A 287 14.19 -37.80 -61.90
CA GLY A 287 14.96 -38.04 -63.11
C GLY A 287 15.66 -39.39 -63.02
N SER A 288 15.17 -40.35 -63.80
CA SER A 288 15.65 -41.71 -63.94
C SER A 288 17.13 -41.78 -64.33
N HIS A 289 17.97 -42.41 -63.50
CA HIS A 289 18.80 -43.59 -63.85
C HIS A 289 19.76 -43.95 -62.69
N ASP A 290 19.52 -45.13 -62.14
CA ASP A 290 20.49 -46.12 -61.68
C ASP A 290 21.79 -45.66 -60.98
N SER A 291 21.79 -45.64 -59.63
CA SER A 291 22.67 -46.50 -58.82
C SER A 291 22.44 -46.29 -57.32
N SER A 292 22.56 -47.41 -56.60
CA SER A 292 22.36 -47.71 -55.17
C SER A 292 22.99 -46.70 -54.20
N VAL A 293 22.48 -46.52 -52.96
CA VAL A 293 22.51 -47.51 -51.87
C VAL A 293 21.46 -47.17 -50.78
N SER A 294 20.84 -48.24 -50.27
CA SER A 294 19.85 -48.42 -49.20
C SER A 294 20.37 -48.01 -47.80
N VAL A 295 19.58 -47.81 -46.75
CA VAL A 295 18.83 -48.85 -46.00
C VAL A 295 17.74 -48.24 -45.09
N ARG A 296 16.51 -48.72 -45.35
CA ARG A 296 15.33 -48.99 -44.50
C ARG A 296 15.11 -48.32 -43.12
N PRO A 297 13.88 -47.80 -42.89
CA PRO A 297 13.26 -47.72 -41.56
C PRO A 297 12.48 -49.01 -41.25
N GLU A 298 12.55 -49.50 -40.01
CA GLU A 298 11.67 -50.56 -39.52
C GLU A 298 10.47 -49.94 -38.79
N LEU A 299 9.28 -50.15 -39.35
CA LEU A 299 8.00 -49.94 -38.68
C LEU A 299 7.65 -51.18 -37.85
N ALA A 300 7.23 -50.98 -36.60
CA ALA A 300 6.39 -51.94 -35.89
C ALA A 300 5.22 -51.20 -35.23
N MET A 301 4.02 -51.59 -35.66
CA MET A 301 2.71 -51.10 -35.20
C MET A 301 2.20 -51.86 -33.95
N PRO A 302 1.13 -51.39 -33.28
CA PRO A 302 0.84 -51.63 -31.87
C PRO A 302 -0.16 -52.77 -31.61
N GLY A 303 -0.15 -53.33 -30.39
CA GLY A 303 -1.26 -54.15 -29.89
C GLY A 303 -0.99 -55.06 -28.69
N MET A 304 -1.47 -54.65 -27.52
CA MET A 304 -2.09 -55.46 -26.44
C MET A 304 -1.33 -56.65 -25.79
N ARG A 305 -0.93 -56.48 -24.52
CA ARG A 305 -1.53 -57.15 -23.33
C ARG A 305 -0.78 -56.78 -22.02
N THR A 306 -1.58 -56.60 -20.97
CA THR A 306 -1.33 -56.23 -19.57
C THR A 306 -0.68 -57.36 -18.73
N PRO A 307 -0.60 -57.28 -17.38
CA PRO A 307 0.32 -56.47 -16.58
C PRO A 307 1.07 -57.35 -15.54
N ILE A 308 2.33 -57.07 -15.19
CA ILE A 308 2.90 -57.66 -13.97
C ILE A 308 3.81 -56.63 -13.29
N ALA A 309 3.51 -56.46 -12.00
CA ALA A 309 4.23 -55.70 -11.00
C ALA A 309 5.74 -55.99 -11.00
N ASP A 310 6.56 -54.98 -10.72
CA ASP A 310 7.37 -55.03 -9.51
C ASP A 310 7.90 -53.65 -9.05
N ALA A 311 7.91 -53.52 -7.73
CA ALA A 311 8.81 -52.75 -6.88
C ALA A 311 9.05 -51.25 -7.17
N ALA A 312 8.26 -50.45 -6.47
CA ALA A 312 8.67 -49.15 -5.96
C ALA A 312 9.95 -49.26 -5.12
N ALA A 313 10.96 -48.44 -5.45
CA ALA A 313 12.07 -48.12 -4.57
C ALA A 313 11.93 -46.68 -4.04
N PRO A 314 12.17 -46.44 -2.74
CA PRO A 314 11.79 -45.22 -2.06
C PRO A 314 12.71 -44.04 -2.36
N ARG A 315 12.10 -42.86 -2.53
CA ARG A 315 12.80 -41.57 -2.52
C ARG A 315 13.44 -41.35 -1.14
N PRO A 316 14.71 -40.89 -1.05
CA PRO A 316 15.32 -40.59 0.25
C PRO A 316 14.61 -39.40 0.90
N ALA A 317 14.15 -39.61 2.13
CA ALA A 317 13.62 -38.55 2.98
C ALA A 317 14.74 -37.54 3.30
N LEU A 318 14.47 -36.27 3.05
CA LEU A 318 15.34 -35.15 3.44
C LEU A 318 15.52 -35.17 4.96
N THR A 319 16.75 -35.39 5.41
CA THR A 319 17.10 -35.22 6.83
C THR A 319 17.08 -33.72 7.17
N PRO A 320 16.56 -33.32 8.35
CA PRO A 320 16.60 -31.93 8.77
C PRO A 320 18.06 -31.47 8.92
N SER A 321 18.39 -30.28 8.41
CA SER A 321 19.73 -29.72 8.57
C SER A 321 20.04 -29.45 10.05
N ASP A 322 21.32 -29.49 10.44
CA ASP A 322 21.74 -29.29 11.83
C ASP A 322 21.28 -27.94 12.41
N ALA A 323 21.05 -26.95 11.55
CA ALA A 323 20.45 -25.67 11.95
C ALA A 323 19.00 -25.83 12.42
N GLN A 324 18.21 -26.68 11.77
CA GLN A 324 16.80 -26.93 12.13
C GLN A 324 16.69 -27.73 13.43
N ARG A 325 17.65 -28.62 13.72
CA ARG A 325 17.71 -29.35 15.00
C ARG A 325 17.98 -28.42 16.18
N ARG A 326 18.92 -27.47 16.04
CA ARG A 326 19.22 -26.50 17.11
C ARG A 326 18.05 -25.57 17.42
N VAL A 327 17.30 -25.15 16.40
CA VAL A 327 16.11 -24.32 16.60
C VAL A 327 15.01 -25.09 17.33
N MET A 328 14.82 -26.38 17.01
CA MET A 328 13.85 -27.21 17.73
C MET A 328 14.22 -27.48 19.20
N GLU A 329 15.51 -27.65 19.51
CA GLU A 329 15.99 -27.78 20.90
C GLU A 329 15.85 -26.46 21.69
N GLN A 330 16.08 -25.31 21.05
CA GLN A 330 15.84 -24.00 21.67
C GLN A 330 14.36 -23.76 21.96
N VAL A 331 13.47 -24.20 21.07
CA VAL A 331 12.01 -24.06 21.28
C VAL A 331 11.52 -25.02 22.38
N GLN A 332 12.02 -26.26 22.43
CA GLN A 332 11.62 -27.19 23.48
C GLN A 332 12.14 -26.79 24.87
N SER A 333 13.37 -26.28 24.97
CA SER A 333 13.90 -25.77 26.24
C SER A 333 13.15 -24.53 26.75
N ALA A 334 12.70 -23.65 25.84
CA ALA A 334 11.86 -22.49 26.19
C ALA A 334 10.45 -22.89 26.66
N LEU A 335 9.88 -23.99 26.15
CA LEU A 335 8.59 -24.51 26.61
C LEU A 335 8.67 -25.30 27.93
N ALA A 336 9.78 -26.00 28.19
CA ALA A 336 9.99 -26.75 29.43
C ALA A 336 10.28 -25.83 30.64
N GLY A 337 10.88 -24.65 30.40
CA GLY A 337 11.17 -23.67 31.45
C GLY A 337 9.96 -22.92 32.03
N ARG A 338 8.75 -23.12 31.49
CA ARG A 338 7.54 -22.36 31.90
C ARG A 338 6.55 -23.16 32.76
N ARG A 339 6.90 -24.38 33.19
CA ARG A 339 6.07 -25.22 34.09
C ARG A 339 6.66 -25.44 35.48
N GLY A 340 7.68 -24.69 35.85
CA GLY A 340 8.34 -24.81 37.15
C GLY A 340 8.70 -23.46 37.75
N GLN A 341 7.70 -22.59 37.93
CA GLN A 341 7.59 -21.61 39.02
C GLN A 341 6.11 -21.36 39.29
#